data_AF-A0A2N5S0J3-F1
#
_entry.id   AF-A0A2N5S0J3-F1
#
_cell.length_a   1.000
_cell.length_b   1.000
_cell.length_c   1.000
_cell.angle_alpha   90.00
_cell.angle_beta   90.00
_cell.angle_gamma   90.00
#
_symmetry.space_group_name_H-M   'P 1'
#
loop_
_entity.id
_entity.type
_entity.pdbx_description
1 polymer ?
#
loop_
_entity_poly.entity_id
_entity_poly.type
_entity_poly.pdbx_seq_one_letter_code
_entity_poly.pdbx_strand_id
1 'polypeptide(L)'
;MNPVAKKIKPNGNSNSNQQQQESGKKQSVEESITAQLKNRMLVSGEWLRLQKILMVRLKGSEWEENLRCEAEARALAQDGPTLSKLINHLRPLAQNSIPADIKLEIAQAIETFIKANIQEDDDDDDDDDDDDDEDDEAMEEVV
;
A
#
# COMPACT_ATOMS: atom_id res chain seq x y z
N MET A 1 -52.82 43.62 -14.85
CA MET A 1 -51.57 44.41 -15.00
C MET A 1 -50.76 44.22 -13.72
N ASN A 2 -49.49 43.79 -13.84
CA ASN A 2 -48.53 43.41 -12.77
C ASN A 2 -47.95 44.62 -12.02
N PRO A 3 -47.39 44.51 -10.78
CA PRO A 3 -45.99 44.05 -10.58
C PRO A 3 -45.59 43.30 -9.27
N VAL A 4 -44.61 42.39 -9.44
CA VAL A 4 -43.38 42.11 -8.64
C VAL A 4 -43.44 41.63 -7.17
N ALA A 5 -42.91 40.41 -6.94
CA ALA A 5 -42.03 40.09 -5.81
C ALA A 5 -41.05 38.96 -6.16
N LYS A 6 -39.76 39.29 -6.26
CA LYS A 6 -38.63 38.36 -6.35
C LYS A 6 -38.34 37.78 -4.95
N LYS A 7 -38.26 36.45 -4.81
CA LYS A 7 -37.56 35.74 -3.72
C LYS A 7 -36.84 34.54 -4.35
N ILE A 8 -35.59 34.70 -4.76
CA ILE A 8 -34.36 34.41 -4.00
C ILE A 8 -34.38 32.97 -3.45
N LYS A 9 -33.68 32.09 -4.17
CA LYS A 9 -33.29 30.75 -3.75
C LYS A 9 -32.25 30.88 -2.62
N PRO A 10 -32.30 30.09 -1.54
CA PRO A 10 -31.10 29.86 -0.74
C PRO A 10 -30.23 28.82 -1.46
N ASN A 11 -29.18 29.33 -2.10
CA ASN A 11 -28.01 28.59 -2.54
C ASN A 11 -27.14 28.31 -1.31
N GLY A 12 -27.03 27.04 -0.89
CA GLY A 12 -26.22 26.67 0.26
C GLY A 12 -26.04 25.17 0.38
N ASN A 13 -25.08 24.62 -0.38
CA ASN A 13 -24.09 23.62 0.05
C ASN A 13 -23.43 22.99 -1.19
N SER A 14 -22.35 23.60 -1.69
CA SER A 14 -21.48 22.97 -2.72
C SER A 14 -20.13 22.53 -2.18
N ASN A 15 -19.87 22.62 -0.86
CA ASN A 15 -18.55 22.36 -0.30
C ASN A 15 -18.31 20.96 0.28
N SER A 16 -19.28 20.04 0.20
CA SER A 16 -19.13 18.66 0.72
C SER A 16 -18.74 17.62 -0.34
N ASN A 17 -18.62 18.00 -1.62
CA ASN A 17 -18.37 17.04 -2.72
C ASN A 17 -16.92 16.95 -3.20
N GLN A 18 -16.02 17.85 -2.77
CA GLN A 18 -14.61 17.82 -3.20
C GLN A 18 -13.75 16.88 -2.36
N GLN A 19 -14.00 16.74 -1.05
CA GLN A 19 -13.22 15.84 -0.19
C GLN A 19 -13.53 14.34 -0.39
N GLN A 20 -14.71 13.97 -0.91
CA GLN A 20 -15.04 12.58 -1.19
C GLN A 20 -14.48 12.07 -2.54
N GLN A 21 -14.23 12.96 -3.50
CA GLN A 21 -13.72 12.57 -4.82
C GLN A 21 -12.20 12.31 -4.82
N GLU A 22 -11.43 13.01 -3.99
CA GLU A 22 -9.99 12.78 -3.88
C GLU A 22 -9.64 11.47 -3.18
N SER A 23 -10.40 11.08 -2.14
CA SER A 23 -10.15 9.83 -1.39
C SER A 23 -10.33 8.59 -2.28
N GLY A 24 -11.42 8.52 -3.05
CA GLY A 24 -11.64 7.40 -3.99
C GLY A 24 -10.64 7.35 -5.15
N LYS A 25 -10.17 8.51 -5.63
CA LYS A 25 -9.14 8.57 -6.67
C LYS A 25 -7.77 8.12 -6.15
N LYS A 26 -7.40 8.50 -4.92
CA LYS A 26 -6.17 8.04 -4.27
C LYS A 26 -6.17 6.52 -4.02
N GLN A 27 -7.29 5.96 -3.55
CA GLN A 27 -7.45 4.50 -3.40
C GLN A 27 -7.28 3.76 -4.72
N SER A 28 -7.88 4.27 -5.81
CA SER A 28 -7.74 3.66 -7.14
C SER A 28 -6.30 3.71 -7.67
N VAL A 29 -5.55 4.78 -7.38
CA VAL A 29 -4.13 4.89 -7.75
C VAL A 29 -3.28 3.92 -6.92
N GLU A 30 -3.51 3.81 -5.62
CA GLU A 30 -2.80 2.88 -4.73
C GLU A 30 -3.02 1.41 -5.15
N GLU A 31 -4.26 1.04 -5.46
CA GLU A 31 -4.60 -0.28 -5.99
C GLU A 31 -3.89 -0.57 -7.32
N SER A 32 -3.82 0.43 -8.21
CA SER A 32 -3.12 0.33 -9.49
C SER A 32 -1.61 0.13 -9.30
N ILE A 33 -0.97 0.91 -8.43
CA ILE A 33 0.46 0.78 -8.11
C ILE A 33 0.73 -0.59 -7.49
N THR A 34 -0.11 -1.03 -6.55
CA THR A 34 -0.01 -2.34 -5.91
C THR A 34 -0.10 -3.47 -6.96
N ALA A 35 -1.04 -3.37 -7.90
CA ALA A 35 -1.19 -4.34 -8.97
C ALA A 35 0.03 -4.37 -9.91
N GLN A 36 0.60 -3.20 -10.24
CA GLN A 36 1.79 -3.10 -11.08
C GLN A 36 3.02 -3.70 -10.40
N LEU A 37 3.27 -3.36 -9.13
CA LEU A 37 4.37 -3.93 -8.35
C LEU A 37 4.24 -5.45 -8.21
N LYS A 38 3.03 -5.94 -7.95
CA LYS A 38 2.74 -7.38 -7.91
C LYS A 38 3.04 -8.05 -9.25
N ASN A 39 2.62 -7.45 -10.37
CA ASN A 39 2.92 -7.97 -11.70
C ASN A 39 4.43 -8.00 -11.99
N ARG A 40 5.18 -6.95 -11.62
CA ARG A 40 6.64 -6.93 -11.75
C ARG A 40 7.30 -8.03 -10.90
N MET A 41 6.83 -8.24 -9.67
CA MET A 41 7.32 -9.29 -8.78
C MET A 41 7.01 -10.71 -9.32
N LEU A 42 5.88 -10.88 -10.02
CA LEU A 42 5.54 -12.13 -10.70
C LEU A 42 6.44 -12.37 -11.93
N VAL A 43 6.64 -11.36 -12.77
CA VAL A 43 7.44 -11.46 -14.01
C VAL A 43 8.93 -11.68 -13.71
N SER A 44 9.48 -11.00 -12.69
CA SER A 44 10.87 -11.18 -12.24
C SER A 44 11.12 -12.53 -11.56
N GLY A 45 10.06 -13.25 -11.17
CA GLY A 45 10.17 -14.52 -10.44
C GLY A 45 10.43 -14.37 -8.93
N GLU A 46 10.59 -13.14 -8.43
CA GLU A 46 10.78 -12.87 -6.99
C GLU A 46 9.57 -13.33 -6.17
N TRP A 47 8.35 -13.26 -6.72
CA TRP A 47 7.16 -13.80 -6.07
C TRP A 47 7.32 -15.30 -5.77
N LEU A 48 7.77 -16.07 -6.77
CA LEU A 48 7.95 -17.51 -6.62
C LEU A 48 9.11 -17.83 -5.66
N ARG A 49 10.16 -17.01 -5.67
CA ARG A 49 11.29 -17.13 -4.73
C ARG A 49 10.84 -16.92 -3.28
N LEU A 50 10.11 -15.84 -3.00
CA LEU A 50 9.55 -15.56 -1.67
C LEU A 50 8.59 -16.65 -1.23
N GLN A 51 7.73 -17.12 -2.13
CA GLN A 51 6.81 -18.22 -1.85
C GLN A 51 7.55 -19.51 -1.48
N LYS A 52 8.66 -19.82 -2.16
CA LYS A 52 9.51 -20.98 -1.82
C LYS A 52 10.17 -20.84 -0.46
N ILE A 53 10.73 -19.66 -0.14
CA ILE A 53 11.33 -19.39 1.17
C ILE A 53 10.29 -19.60 2.28
N LEU A 54 9.11 -19.01 2.12
CA LEU A 54 8.00 -19.17 3.05
C LEU A 54 7.61 -20.64 3.22
N MET A 55 7.45 -21.39 2.13
CA MET A 55 7.11 -22.81 2.19
C MET A 55 8.20 -23.63 2.91
N VAL A 56 9.48 -23.38 2.64
CA VAL A 56 10.59 -24.12 3.28
C VAL A 56 10.67 -23.83 4.77
N ARG A 57 10.43 -22.57 5.18
CA ARG A 57 10.46 -22.17 6.60
C ARG A 57 9.27 -22.72 7.39
N LEU A 58 8.09 -22.76 6.77
CA LEU A 58 6.90 -23.31 7.42
C LEU A 58 6.88 -24.83 7.43
N LYS A 59 7.43 -25.47 6.39
CA LYS A 59 7.45 -26.93 6.28
C LYS A 59 8.39 -27.55 7.32
N GLY A 60 7.90 -28.53 8.07
CA GLY A 60 8.62 -29.20 9.15
C GLY A 60 8.76 -28.35 10.41
N SER A 61 8.12 -27.18 10.47
CA SER A 61 8.08 -26.35 11.67
C SER A 61 6.93 -26.74 12.60
N GLU A 62 6.98 -26.28 13.85
CA GLU A 62 5.87 -26.43 14.80
C GLU A 62 4.57 -25.79 14.29
N TRP A 63 4.65 -24.79 13.40
CA TRP A 63 3.46 -24.20 12.78
C TRP A 63 2.70 -25.20 11.91
N GLU A 64 3.40 -25.96 11.07
CA GLU A 64 2.77 -26.99 10.21
C GLU A 64 2.21 -28.12 11.06
N GLU A 65 2.96 -28.54 12.09
CA GLU A 65 2.54 -29.57 13.03
C GLU A 65 1.27 -29.18 13.77
N ASN A 66 1.24 -27.99 14.38
CA ASN A 66 0.07 -27.49 15.11
C ASN A 66 -1.16 -27.38 14.20
N LEU A 67 -0.98 -26.90 12.97
CA LEU A 67 -2.07 -26.79 12.01
C LEU A 67 -2.58 -28.18 11.58
N ARG A 68 -1.69 -29.17 11.46
CA ARG A 68 -2.07 -30.56 11.19
C ARG A 68 -2.83 -31.18 12.36
N CYS A 69 -2.37 -31.03 13.59
CA CYS A 69 -3.07 -31.52 14.77
C CYS A 69 -4.48 -30.93 14.89
N GLU A 70 -4.63 -29.63 14.66
CA GLU A 70 -5.95 -28.97 14.67
C GLU A 70 -6.84 -29.48 13.54
N ALA A 71 -6.27 -29.70 12.35
CA ALA A 71 -7.00 -30.25 11.21
C ALA A 71 -7.53 -31.66 11.52
N GLU A 72 -6.70 -32.51 12.12
CA GLU A 72 -7.05 -33.87 12.54
C GLU A 72 -8.11 -33.86 13.64
N ALA A 73 -7.94 -33.05 14.68
CA ALA A 73 -8.92 -32.89 15.75
C ALA A 73 -10.28 -32.44 15.21
N ARG A 74 -10.29 -31.47 14.27
CA ARG A 74 -11.50 -30.98 13.64
C ARG A 74 -12.15 -31.99 12.70
N ALA A 75 -11.35 -32.80 11.99
CA ALA A 75 -11.85 -33.85 11.11
C ALA A 75 -12.46 -35.02 11.89
N LEU A 76 -11.91 -35.32 13.07
CA LEU A 76 -12.41 -36.36 13.98
C LEU A 76 -13.66 -35.93 14.75
N ALA A 77 -13.84 -34.62 14.98
CA ALA A 77 -15.08 -34.08 15.53
C ALA A 77 -16.25 -34.33 14.55
N GLN A 78 -17.24 -35.11 15.00
CA GLN A 78 -18.34 -35.77 14.27
C GLN A 78 -19.32 -34.90 13.44
N ASP A 79 -18.88 -33.83 12.78
CA ASP A 79 -19.75 -32.83 12.16
C ASP A 79 -19.55 -32.73 10.63
N GLY A 80 -19.65 -33.87 9.95
CA GLY A 80 -19.60 -33.98 8.49
C GLY A 80 -18.44 -33.19 7.87
N PRO A 81 -17.19 -33.67 8.02
CA PRO A 81 -16.01 -32.92 7.62
C PRO A 81 -16.02 -32.73 6.11
N THR A 82 -16.30 -31.50 5.68
CA THR A 82 -16.07 -31.07 4.30
C THR A 82 -14.78 -30.27 4.25
N LEU A 83 -14.04 -30.40 3.16
CA LEU A 83 -12.83 -29.63 2.93
C LEU A 83 -13.08 -28.12 3.08
N SER A 84 -14.25 -27.63 2.65
CA SER A 84 -14.63 -26.22 2.78
C SER A 84 -14.77 -25.79 4.25
N LYS A 85 -15.47 -26.57 5.10
CA LYS A 85 -15.58 -26.29 6.54
C LYS A 85 -14.21 -26.31 7.22
N LEU A 86 -13.35 -27.26 6.84
CA LEU A 86 -12.01 -27.38 7.38
C LEU A 86 -11.12 -26.19 7.00
N ILE A 87 -11.10 -25.79 5.72
CA ILE A 87 -10.35 -24.62 5.25
C ILE A 87 -10.85 -23.34 5.92
N ASN A 88 -12.17 -23.15 6.03
CA ASN A 88 -12.74 -21.95 6.65
C ASN A 88 -12.37 -21.84 8.14
N HIS A 89 -12.22 -22.98 8.82
CA HIS A 89 -11.79 -23.03 10.21
C HIS A 89 -10.28 -22.82 10.37
N LEU A 90 -9.47 -23.53 9.57
CA LEU A 90 -8.02 -23.49 9.66
C LEU A 90 -7.41 -22.21 9.12
N ARG A 91 -8.02 -21.55 8.10
CA ARG A 91 -7.47 -20.33 7.49
C ARG A 91 -7.14 -19.22 8.50
N PRO A 92 -8.06 -18.78 9.39
CA PRO A 92 -7.74 -17.76 10.37
C PRO A 92 -6.68 -18.22 11.37
N LEU A 93 -6.72 -19.49 11.80
CA LEU A 93 -5.71 -20.06 12.70
C LEU A 93 -4.33 -20.06 12.05
N ALA A 94 -4.25 -20.53 10.81
CA ALA A 94 -3.04 -20.56 9.99
C ALA A 94 -2.44 -19.16 9.87
N GLN A 95 -3.24 -18.14 9.55
CA GLN A 95 -2.79 -16.75 9.38
C GLN A 95 -2.29 -16.11 10.69
N ASN A 96 -3.01 -16.35 11.80
CA ASN A 96 -2.68 -15.75 13.09
C ASN A 96 -1.47 -16.41 13.76
N SER A 97 -1.25 -17.70 13.50
CA SER A 97 -0.17 -18.49 14.10
C SER A 97 1.16 -18.43 13.34
N ILE A 98 1.24 -17.79 12.17
CA ILE A 98 2.50 -17.66 11.43
C ILE A 98 3.56 -16.99 12.34
N PRO A 99 4.73 -17.61 12.53
CA PRO A 99 5.82 -17.07 13.35
C PRO A 99 6.25 -15.65 12.94
N ALA A 100 6.54 -14.80 13.92
CA ALA A 100 6.82 -13.38 13.71
C ALA A 100 8.14 -13.14 12.96
N ASP A 101 9.14 -13.98 13.19
CA ASP A 101 10.42 -14.00 12.48
C ASP A 101 10.23 -14.26 10.98
N ILE A 102 9.39 -15.24 10.62
CA ILE A 102 9.07 -15.54 9.21
C ILE A 102 8.32 -14.37 8.56
N LYS A 103 7.36 -13.76 9.28
CA LYS A 103 6.65 -12.56 8.79
C LYS A 103 7.63 -11.42 8.51
N LEU A 104 8.55 -11.16 9.44
CA LEU A 104 9.52 -10.08 9.33
C LEU A 104 10.47 -10.29 8.15
N GLU A 105 11.02 -11.50 7.98
CA GLU A 105 11.91 -11.83 6.88
C GLU A 105 11.24 -11.63 5.51
N ILE A 106 10.00 -12.12 5.35
CA ILE A 106 9.26 -11.95 4.09
C ILE A 106 8.88 -10.48 3.88
N ALA A 107 8.50 -9.75 4.93
CA ALA A 107 8.19 -8.33 4.85
C ALA A 107 9.41 -7.50 4.42
N GLN A 108 10.58 -7.74 5.00
CA GLN A 108 11.84 -7.09 4.63
C GLN A 108 12.23 -7.37 3.18
N ALA A 109 12.03 -8.60 2.71
CA ALA A 109 12.32 -8.95 1.33
C ALA A 109 11.35 -8.25 0.34
N ILE A 110 10.07 -8.14 0.70
CA ILE A 110 9.09 -7.35 -0.07
C ILE A 110 9.47 -5.87 -0.07
N GLU A 111 9.82 -5.29 1.08
CA GLU A 111 10.22 -3.89 1.21
C GLU A 111 11.47 -3.59 0.37
N THR A 112 12.46 -4.46 0.41
CA THR A 112 13.68 -4.35 -0.42
C THR A 112 13.34 -4.37 -1.91
N PHE A 113 12.42 -5.26 -2.32
CA PHE A 113 11.95 -5.30 -3.70
C PHE A 113 11.22 -4.02 -4.09
N ILE A 114 10.36 -3.49 -3.23
CA ILE A 114 9.62 -2.25 -3.48
C ILE A 114 10.59 -1.07 -3.64
N LYS A 115 11.52 -0.89 -2.69
CA LYS A 115 12.55 0.16 -2.73
C LYS A 115 13.37 0.15 -4.02
N ALA A 116 13.77 -1.04 -4.48
CA ALA A 116 14.50 -1.18 -5.74
C ALA A 116 13.64 -0.90 -7.00
N ASN A 117 12.31 -0.82 -6.87
CA ASN A 117 11.38 -0.65 -8.00
C ASN A 117 10.68 0.73 -8.02
N ILE A 118 10.90 1.56 -7.01
CA ILE A 118 10.52 2.97 -6.98
C ILE A 118 11.77 3.81 -7.23
N GLN A 119 11.67 4.81 -8.11
CA GLN A 119 12.69 5.86 -8.17
C GLN A 119 12.52 6.68 -6.88
N GLU A 120 13.58 6.80 -6.08
CA GLU A 120 13.68 7.89 -5.12
C GLU A 120 13.90 9.13 -5.99
N ASP A 121 12.86 9.94 -6.14
CA ASP A 121 12.97 11.29 -6.70
C ASP A 121 13.72 12.12 -5.64
N ASP A 122 15.04 11.92 -5.55
CA ASP A 122 15.97 12.85 -4.90
C ASP A 122 16.11 14.06 -5.84
N ASP A 123 15.02 14.82 -5.99
CA ASP A 123 15.04 16.18 -6.53
C ASP A 123 15.60 17.07 -5.40
N ASP A 124 16.91 16.94 -5.14
CA ASP A 124 17.72 18.04 -4.60
C ASP A 124 17.80 19.11 -5.72
N ASP A 125 16.67 19.78 -5.98
CA ASP A 125 16.67 21.14 -6.54
C ASP A 125 17.13 22.06 -5.41
N ASP A 126 18.43 21.98 -5.09
CA ASP A 126 19.14 22.98 -4.30
C ASP A 126 18.99 24.32 -5.03
N ASP A 127 18.08 25.13 -4.50
CA ASP A 127 18.18 26.58 -4.30
C ASP A 127 19.34 27.27 -5.04
N ASP A 128 19.13 27.67 -6.29
CA ASP A 128 19.86 28.76 -6.95
C ASP A 128 18.84 29.88 -7.32
N ASP A 129 18.03 30.27 -6.33
CA ASP A 129 17.36 31.58 -6.31
C ASP A 129 18.04 32.42 -5.23
N ASP A 130 18.98 33.27 -5.63
CA ASP A 130 19.12 34.61 -5.05
C ASP A 130 19.74 35.51 -6.13
N ASP A 131 18.82 36.06 -6.94
CA ASP A 131 18.99 37.37 -7.57
C ASP A 131 19.32 38.40 -6.47
N ASP A 132 20.52 38.99 -6.51
CA ASP A 132 20.76 40.30 -5.91
C ASP A 132 21.52 41.16 -6.95
N ASP A 133 20.71 41.72 -7.86
CA ASP A 133 21.03 42.93 -8.59
C ASP A 133 21.17 44.09 -7.59
N GLU A 134 22.36 44.66 -7.42
CA GLU A 134 22.50 46.08 -7.07
C GLU A 134 23.77 46.64 -7.72
N ASP A 135 23.58 47.16 -8.94
CA ASP A 135 24.40 48.20 -9.57
C ASP A 135 24.56 49.37 -8.57
N ASP A 136 25.78 49.61 -8.09
CA ASP A 136 26.16 50.96 -7.68
C ASP A 136 27.67 51.22 -7.81
N GLU A 137 27.96 52.30 -8.55
CA GLU A 137 29.08 53.22 -8.31
C GLU A 137 30.47 52.88 -8.91
N ALA A 138 30.64 53.16 -10.21
CA ALA A 138 31.94 53.54 -10.77
C ALA A 138 31.79 54.46 -12.00
N MET A 139 31.28 55.68 -11.80
CA MET A 139 31.44 56.77 -12.76
C MET A 139 32.11 57.95 -12.05
N GLU A 140 33.15 58.48 -12.69
CA GLU A 140 33.77 59.79 -12.46
C GLU A 140 34.99 59.84 -11.50
N GLU A 141 36.19 59.60 -12.05
CA GLU A 141 37.27 60.58 -11.86
C GLU A 141 38.07 60.76 -13.14
N VAL A 142 38.05 62.02 -13.60
CA VAL A 142 38.69 62.55 -14.80
C VAL A 142 40.18 62.77 -14.49
N VAL A 143 41.07 62.25 -15.34
CA VAL A 143 42.46 62.73 -15.44
C VAL A 143 42.81 62.98 -16.89
#